data_AF-A0A932ZPR6-F1
#
_entry.id   AF-A0A932ZPR6-F1
#
_cell.length_a   1.000
_cell.length_b   1.000
_cell.length_c   1.000
_cell.angle_alpha   90.00
_cell.angle_beta   90.00
_cell.angle_gamma   90.00
#
_symmetry.space_group_name_H-M   'P 1'
#
loop_
_entity.id
_entity.type
_entity.pdbx_description
1 polymer ?
#
loop_
_entity_poly.entity_id
_entity_poly.type
_entity_poly.pdbx_seq_one_letter_code
_entity_poly.pdbx_strand_id
1 'polypeptide(L)'
;MDFREIVAVSVVVLIAGCGGEGAGTVEAPVLRPEPVATIHMDITGCLSCEMCRATMRRMAQQDGGDIRFEGDAIEIDCRGEEPLSFTELVRRMENSGIRNLRVLGVTFTAVGSLREQEGRPVFVLEGNGQSLPIAEGADRLTGERQRARFKVKGWRRGQDPSVEVLTIEP
;
A
#
# COMPACT_ATOMS: atom_id res chain seq x y z
N MET A 1 22.64 31.91 15.50
CA MET A 1 21.98 31.38 14.29
C MET A 1 23.09 30.72 13.53
N ASP A 2 23.29 29.43 13.77
CA ASP A 2 24.43 28.68 13.25
C ASP A 2 23.94 27.54 12.38
N PHE A 3 24.45 27.54 11.16
CA PHE A 3 24.04 26.70 10.06
C PHE A 3 24.55 25.27 10.22
N ARG A 4 23.67 24.33 9.88
CA ARG A 4 23.88 22.88 9.80
C ARG A 4 24.97 22.53 8.78
N GLU A 5 25.94 21.72 9.17
CA GLU A 5 26.72 20.90 8.23
C GLU A 5 26.03 19.53 8.08
N ILE A 6 25.58 19.23 6.87
CA ILE A 6 25.08 17.91 6.46
C ILE A 6 26.22 17.22 5.72
N VAL A 7 26.69 16.10 6.25
CA VAL A 7 27.68 15.23 5.61
C VAL A 7 26.98 14.44 4.50
N ALA A 8 27.27 14.77 3.24
CA ALA A 8 26.84 13.99 2.08
C ALA A 8 27.86 12.87 1.81
N VAL A 9 27.45 11.62 1.95
CA VAL A 9 28.24 10.45 1.52
C VAL A 9 27.96 10.20 0.04
N SER A 10 28.94 10.48 -0.82
CA SER A 10 28.91 10.12 -2.24
C SER A 10 29.42 8.69 -2.41
N VAL A 11 28.54 7.77 -2.83
CA VAL A 11 28.94 6.43 -3.29
C VAL A 11 29.28 6.52 -4.78
N VAL A 12 30.57 6.42 -5.10
CA VAL A 12 31.05 6.28 -6.47
C VAL A 12 31.03 4.79 -6.82
N VAL A 13 30.12 4.37 -7.71
CA VAL A 13 30.17 3.03 -8.32
C VAL A 13 30.99 3.13 -9.61
N LEU A 14 32.22 2.60 -9.57
CA LEU A 14 33.07 2.39 -10.74
C LEU A 14 32.61 1.13 -11.48
N ILE A 15 31.99 1.28 -12.65
CA ILE A 15 31.79 0.18 -13.58
C ILE A 15 32.95 0.22 -14.59
N ALA A 16 33.98 -0.58 -14.34
CA ALA A 16 35.02 -0.88 -15.31
C ALA A 16 34.42 -1.79 -16.40
N GLY A 17 34.53 -1.38 -17.66
CA GLY A 17 33.74 -1.91 -18.77
C GLY A 17 34.32 -3.08 -19.55
N CYS A 18 33.61 -3.46 -20.62
CA CYS A 18 34.18 -3.95 -21.88
C CYS A 18 33.11 -3.99 -22.99
N GLY A 19 33.48 -3.42 -24.13
CA GLY A 19 32.96 -3.51 -25.51
C GLY A 19 31.64 -4.22 -25.82
N GLY A 20 30.79 -3.53 -26.58
CA GLY A 20 29.70 -4.11 -27.35
C GLY A 20 28.72 -3.06 -27.83
N GLU A 21 28.94 -2.54 -29.04
CA GLU A 21 28.00 -1.68 -29.76
C GLU A 21 26.66 -2.42 -29.97
N GLY A 22 25.67 -2.02 -29.19
CA GLY A 22 24.29 -2.43 -29.34
C GLY A 22 23.46 -1.36 -28.65
N ALA A 23 22.93 -0.42 -29.44
CA ALA A 23 22.04 0.63 -28.99
C ALA A 23 20.69 0.02 -28.55
N GLY A 24 20.70 -0.72 -27.44
CA GLY A 24 19.53 -0.92 -26.60
C GLY A 24 19.53 0.25 -25.63
N THR A 25 18.61 1.19 -25.82
CA THR A 25 18.18 2.07 -24.73
C THR A 25 17.72 1.16 -23.60
N VAL A 26 18.63 0.90 -22.66
CA VAL A 26 18.24 0.47 -21.31
C VAL A 26 17.46 1.65 -20.77
N GLU A 27 16.13 1.58 -20.86
CA GLU A 27 15.25 2.41 -20.06
C GLU A 27 15.72 2.24 -18.62
N ALA A 28 16.40 3.25 -18.08
CA ALA A 28 16.68 3.33 -16.66
C ALA A 28 15.34 3.11 -15.95
N PRO A 29 15.25 2.22 -14.93
CA PRO A 29 14.00 2.00 -14.23
C PRO A 29 13.51 3.36 -13.76
N VAL A 30 12.34 3.77 -14.27
CA VAL A 30 11.66 4.97 -13.78
C VAL A 30 11.50 4.75 -12.28
N LEU A 31 12.31 5.44 -11.49
CA LEU A 31 12.25 5.47 -10.03
C LEU A 31 10.93 6.14 -9.67
N ARG A 32 9.84 5.39 -9.76
CA ARG A 32 8.55 5.83 -9.26
C ARG A 32 8.71 5.95 -7.75
N PRO A 33 8.28 7.06 -7.13
CA PRO A 33 8.29 7.17 -5.68
C PRO A 33 7.56 5.95 -5.09
N GLU A 34 8.14 5.37 -4.05
CA GLU A 34 7.55 4.21 -3.38
C GLU A 34 6.11 4.56 -2.93
N PRO A 35 5.15 3.65 -3.11
CA PRO A 35 3.81 3.88 -2.62
C PRO A 35 3.84 4.09 -1.10
N VAL A 36 3.05 5.05 -0.64
CA VAL A 36 2.86 5.32 0.80
C VAL A 36 2.16 4.13 1.47
N ALA A 37 1.35 3.43 0.67
CA ALA A 37 0.47 2.37 1.08
C ALA A 37 0.25 1.41 -0.10
N THR A 38 0.32 0.10 0.13
CA THR A 38 -0.06 -0.94 -0.84
C THR A 38 -1.13 -1.82 -0.23
N ILE A 39 -2.28 -1.91 -0.90
CA ILE A 39 -3.41 -2.74 -0.48
C ILE A 39 -3.42 -4.00 -1.32
N HIS A 40 -3.31 -5.16 -0.68
CA HIS A 40 -3.40 -6.45 -1.34
C HIS A 40 -4.73 -7.10 -0.97
N MET A 41 -5.54 -7.46 -1.96
CA MET A 41 -6.83 -8.12 -1.73
C MET A 41 -6.90 -9.44 -2.46
N ASP A 42 -7.15 -10.49 -1.69
CA ASP A 42 -7.54 -11.79 -2.22
C ASP A 42 -8.98 -11.68 -2.70
N ILE A 43 -9.26 -12.13 -3.91
CA ILE A 43 -10.59 -12.06 -4.50
C ILE A 43 -10.99 -13.37 -5.15
N THR A 44 -12.29 -13.57 -5.29
CA THR A 44 -12.85 -14.56 -6.23
C THR A 44 -13.74 -13.81 -7.20
N GLY A 45 -13.80 -14.22 -8.46
CA GLY A 45 -14.74 -13.64 -9.41
C GLY A 45 -14.26 -13.76 -10.85
N CYS A 46 -15.12 -13.34 -11.78
CA CYS A 46 -14.78 -13.36 -13.20
C CYS A 46 -13.96 -12.12 -13.59
N LEU A 47 -12.64 -12.20 -13.45
CA LEU A 47 -11.70 -11.16 -13.92
C LEU A 47 -11.01 -11.53 -15.24
N SER A 48 -11.52 -12.52 -15.96
CA SER A 48 -11.02 -12.92 -17.27
C SER A 48 -11.35 -11.90 -18.36
N CYS A 49 -12.36 -11.05 -18.15
CA CYS A 49 -12.80 -10.05 -19.12
C CYS A 49 -12.05 -8.72 -18.97
N GLU A 50 -11.63 -8.12 -20.08
CA GLU A 50 -10.92 -6.83 -20.07
C GLU A 50 -11.80 -5.71 -19.49
N MET A 51 -13.10 -5.72 -19.78
CA MET A 51 -14.06 -4.78 -19.20
C MET A 51 -14.09 -4.85 -17.66
N CYS A 52 -14.00 -6.04 -17.09
CA CYS A 52 -14.00 -6.30 -15.66
C CYS A 52 -12.75 -5.67 -15.02
N ARG A 53 -11.58 -5.90 -15.64
CA ARG A 53 -10.30 -5.32 -15.21
C ARG A 53 -10.27 -3.80 -15.39
N ALA A 54 -10.85 -3.27 -16.46
CA ALA A 54 -10.96 -1.84 -16.70
C ALA A 54 -11.83 -1.14 -15.66
N THR A 55 -12.97 -1.73 -15.27
CA THR A 55 -13.81 -1.24 -14.17
C THR A 55 -13.03 -1.18 -12.86
N MET A 56 -12.30 -2.24 -12.51
CA MET A 56 -11.46 -2.28 -11.29
C MET A 56 -10.35 -1.23 -11.31
N ARG A 57 -9.66 -1.05 -12.45
CA ARG A 57 -8.67 0.01 -12.66
C ARG A 57 -9.25 1.40 -12.44
N ARG A 58 -10.41 1.68 -13.04
CA ARG A 58 -11.09 2.97 -12.87
C ARG A 58 -11.43 3.23 -11.41
N MET A 59 -11.91 2.23 -10.67
CA MET A 59 -12.21 2.39 -9.23
C MET A 59 -10.95 2.70 -8.43
N ALA A 60 -9.87 1.93 -8.60
CA ALA A 60 -8.61 2.19 -7.90
C ALA A 60 -8.06 3.59 -8.21
N GLN A 61 -8.13 4.01 -9.48
CA GLN A 61 -7.68 5.34 -9.90
C GLN A 61 -8.51 6.48 -9.29
N GLN A 62 -9.81 6.27 -9.07
CA GLN A 62 -10.67 7.25 -8.36
C GLN A 62 -10.25 7.46 -6.90
N ASP A 63 -9.53 6.50 -6.31
CA ASP A 63 -9.01 6.56 -4.95
C ASP A 63 -7.50 6.87 -4.91
N GLY A 64 -6.96 7.41 -6.02
CA GLY A 64 -5.53 7.77 -6.11
C GLY A 64 -4.58 6.56 -6.14
N GLY A 65 -5.10 5.38 -6.51
CA GLY A 65 -4.34 4.13 -6.55
C GLY A 65 -4.11 3.59 -7.96
N ASP A 66 -2.97 2.93 -8.17
CA ASP A 66 -2.70 2.10 -9.36
C ASP A 66 -2.97 0.63 -9.02
N ILE A 67 -3.81 -0.06 -9.79
CA ILE A 67 -4.09 -1.49 -9.57
C ILE A 67 -3.25 -2.40 -10.46
N ARG A 68 -2.77 -3.49 -9.86
CA ARG A 68 -2.12 -4.63 -10.50
C ARG A 68 -2.94 -5.89 -10.23
N PHE A 69 -2.97 -6.81 -11.19
CA PHE A 69 -3.67 -8.08 -11.07
C PHE A 69 -2.64 -9.20 -10.98
N GLU A 70 -2.70 -9.99 -9.92
CA GLU A 70 -1.76 -11.07 -9.64
C GLU A 70 -2.54 -12.36 -9.35
N GLY A 71 -2.88 -13.09 -10.42
CA GLY A 71 -3.71 -14.30 -10.31
C GLY A 71 -5.09 -13.99 -9.73
N ASP A 72 -5.38 -14.57 -8.56
CA ASP A 72 -6.63 -14.38 -7.80
C ASP A 72 -6.52 -13.24 -6.77
N ALA A 73 -5.50 -12.38 -6.90
CA ALA A 73 -5.31 -11.21 -6.06
C ALA A 73 -5.24 -9.93 -6.89
N ILE A 74 -5.53 -8.82 -6.21
CA ILE A 74 -5.28 -7.47 -6.71
C ILE A 74 -4.39 -6.72 -5.74
N GLU A 75 -3.48 -5.92 -6.27
CA GLU A 75 -2.65 -5.00 -5.51
C GLU A 75 -2.97 -3.58 -5.93
N ILE A 76 -3.16 -2.69 -4.97
CA ILE A 76 -3.48 -1.28 -5.21
C ILE A 76 -2.39 -0.47 -4.54
N ASP A 77 -1.55 0.17 -5.35
CA ASP A 77 -0.47 1.05 -4.91
C ASP A 77 -1.02 2.46 -4.77
N CYS A 78 -1.03 2.97 -3.54
CA CYS A 78 -1.55 4.29 -3.20
C CYS A 78 -0.40 5.27 -2.99
N ARG A 79 -0.41 6.39 -3.73
CA ARG A 79 0.70 7.35 -3.74
C ARG A 79 0.45 8.66 -2.96
N GLY A 80 -0.74 8.87 -2.40
CA GLY A 80 -1.13 10.05 -1.59
C GLY A 80 -1.40 11.28 -2.47
N GLU A 81 -2.54 11.97 -2.37
CA GLU A 81 -2.91 12.90 -1.27
C GLU A 81 -4.22 12.56 -0.52
N GLU A 82 -5.02 11.63 -1.03
CA GLU A 82 -6.38 11.39 -0.52
C GLU A 82 -6.44 10.31 0.58
N PRO A 83 -7.36 10.44 1.56
CA PRO A 83 -7.56 9.42 2.59
C PRO A 83 -8.14 8.14 1.97
N LEU A 84 -7.47 7.02 2.18
CA LEU A 84 -7.92 5.72 1.70
C LEU A 84 -8.93 5.13 2.68
N SER A 85 -10.21 5.21 2.34
CA SER A 85 -11.23 4.46 3.07
C SER A 85 -11.26 3.01 2.58
N PHE A 86 -10.56 2.11 3.27
CA PHE A 86 -10.58 0.66 3.00
C PHE A 86 -12.00 0.12 2.91
N THR A 87 -12.85 0.54 3.87
CA THR A 87 -14.25 0.14 3.92
C THR A 87 -14.97 0.55 2.65
N GLU A 88 -14.75 1.76 2.15
CA GLU A 88 -15.44 2.26 0.98
C GLU A 88 -14.92 1.65 -0.32
N LEU A 89 -13.60 1.45 -0.41
CA LEU A 89 -12.97 0.77 -1.55
C LEU A 89 -13.49 -0.67 -1.66
N VAL A 90 -13.48 -1.42 -0.56
CA VAL A 90 -13.98 -2.80 -0.53
C VAL A 90 -15.48 -2.85 -0.83
N ARG A 91 -16.27 -1.94 -0.24
CA ARG A 91 -17.70 -1.82 -0.56
C ARG A 91 -17.93 -1.53 -2.04
N ARG A 92 -17.19 -0.62 -2.66
CA ARG A 92 -17.32 -0.32 -4.10
C ARG A 92 -16.97 -1.53 -4.96
N MET A 93 -15.92 -2.26 -4.60
CA MET A 93 -15.55 -3.48 -5.34
C MET A 93 -16.62 -4.57 -5.23
N GLU A 94 -17.12 -4.86 -4.04
CA GLU A 94 -18.19 -5.86 -3.87
C GLU A 94 -19.50 -5.43 -4.58
N ASN A 95 -19.75 -4.12 -4.69
CA ASN A 95 -20.91 -3.56 -5.39
C ASN A 95 -20.66 -3.19 -6.86
N SER A 96 -19.51 -3.55 -7.42
CA SER A 96 -19.11 -3.17 -8.79
C SER A 96 -19.94 -3.81 -9.91
N GLY A 97 -20.84 -4.73 -9.57
CA GLY A 97 -21.63 -5.50 -10.54
C GLY A 97 -20.82 -6.57 -11.28
N ILE A 98 -19.54 -6.77 -10.93
CA ILE A 98 -18.72 -7.86 -11.50
C ILE A 98 -19.25 -9.19 -10.97
N ARG A 99 -19.62 -10.08 -11.90
CA ARG A 99 -20.27 -11.34 -11.57
C ARG A 99 -19.38 -12.19 -10.66
N ASN A 100 -19.97 -12.61 -9.53
CA ASN A 100 -19.33 -13.42 -8.50
C ASN A 100 -18.07 -12.79 -7.89
N LEU A 101 -17.87 -11.47 -8.03
CA LEU A 101 -16.77 -10.80 -7.35
C LEU A 101 -17.02 -10.78 -5.86
N ARG A 102 -16.06 -11.30 -5.09
CA ARG A 102 -16.03 -11.24 -3.63
C ARG A 102 -14.62 -10.99 -3.17
N VAL A 103 -14.45 -10.13 -2.17
CA VAL A 103 -13.16 -9.95 -1.51
C VAL A 103 -13.06 -11.00 -0.42
N LEU A 104 -12.05 -11.87 -0.46
CA LEU A 104 -11.81 -12.93 0.52
C LEU A 104 -11.03 -12.44 1.72
N GLY A 105 -10.03 -11.60 1.48
CA GLY A 105 -9.09 -11.11 2.46
C GLY A 105 -8.51 -9.77 2.01
N VAL A 106 -8.09 -8.96 2.98
CA VAL A 106 -7.43 -7.69 2.73
C VAL A 106 -6.20 -7.64 3.63
N THR A 107 -5.04 -7.54 3.01
CA THR A 107 -3.80 -7.17 3.68
C THR A 107 -3.33 -5.83 3.17
N PHE A 108 -2.59 -5.13 4.01
CA PHE A 108 -2.22 -3.76 3.75
C PHE A 108 -0.80 -3.52 4.26
N THR A 109 0.06 -2.96 3.44
CA THR A 109 1.42 -2.56 3.82
C THR A 109 1.52 -1.06 3.76
N ALA A 110 2.00 -0.43 4.81
CA ALA A 110 2.27 1.00 4.79
C ALA A 110 3.37 1.43 5.73
N VAL A 111 3.87 2.63 5.48
CA VAL A 111 4.84 3.31 6.32
C VAL A 111 4.12 4.23 7.30
N GLY A 112 4.53 4.20 8.56
CA GLY A 112 3.89 4.99 9.60
C GLY A 112 4.52 4.76 10.97
N SER A 113 3.81 5.20 12.01
CA SER A 113 4.27 5.10 13.41
C SER A 113 3.15 4.66 14.33
N LEU A 114 3.49 3.94 15.41
CA LEU A 114 2.55 3.65 16.48
C LEU A 114 2.35 4.91 17.33
N ARG A 115 1.09 5.22 17.62
CA ARG A 115 0.70 6.25 18.58
C ARG A 115 -0.42 5.74 19.48
N GLU A 116 -0.63 6.45 20.57
CA GLU A 116 -1.83 6.28 21.39
C GLU A 116 -2.81 7.40 21.06
N GLN A 117 -4.07 7.04 20.83
CA GLN A 117 -5.16 7.97 20.62
C GLN A 117 -6.36 7.47 21.43
N GLU A 118 -6.89 8.33 22.31
CA GLU A 118 -8.01 8.01 23.19
C GLU A 118 -7.79 6.73 24.04
N GLY A 119 -6.54 6.52 24.49
CA GLY A 119 -6.15 5.34 25.27
C GLY A 119 -6.10 4.04 24.47
N ARG A 120 -6.07 4.10 23.13
CA ARG A 120 -6.00 2.94 22.24
C ARG A 120 -4.79 3.03 21.31
N PRO A 121 -4.11 1.90 21.02
CA PRO A 121 -3.03 1.87 20.06
C PRO A 121 -3.56 2.07 18.64
N VAL A 122 -2.99 3.04 17.93
CA VAL A 122 -3.29 3.33 16.54
C VAL A 122 -2.01 3.39 15.71
N PHE A 123 -2.06 2.89 14.48
CA PHE A 123 -1.00 3.09 13.50
C PHE A 123 -1.34 4.32 12.67
N VAL A 124 -0.49 5.34 12.71
CA VAL A 124 -0.69 6.58 11.95
C VAL A 124 0.13 6.50 10.67
N LEU A 125 -0.56 6.52 9.54
CA LEU A 125 0.03 6.48 8.20
C LEU A 125 0.84 7.74 7.92
N GLU A 126 2.02 7.55 7.37
CA GLU A 126 2.78 8.64 6.76
C GLU A 126 2.04 9.16 5.52
N GLY A 127 2.25 10.43 5.15
CA GLY A 127 1.61 11.03 3.97
C GLY A 127 0.25 11.68 4.25
N ASN A 128 -0.74 10.92 4.74
CA ASN A 128 -2.11 11.45 4.94
C ASN A 128 -2.54 11.56 6.41
N GLY A 129 -1.74 11.07 7.37
CA GLY A 129 -2.02 11.15 8.80
C GLY A 129 -3.22 10.32 9.26
N GLN A 130 -3.74 9.42 8.43
CA GLN A 130 -4.85 8.55 8.76
C GLN A 130 -4.44 7.56 9.86
N SER A 131 -5.27 7.46 10.91
CA SER A 131 -5.07 6.51 12.01
C SER A 131 -5.84 5.22 11.76
N LEU A 132 -5.17 4.08 11.98
CA LEU A 132 -5.77 2.75 11.91
C LEU A 132 -5.77 2.10 13.31
N PRO A 133 -6.94 1.74 13.86
CA PRO A 133 -7.00 1.12 15.18
C PRO A 133 -6.42 -0.30 15.15
N ILE A 134 -5.49 -0.59 16.07
CA ILE A 134 -4.82 -1.88 16.15
C ILE A 134 -5.58 -2.77 17.13
N ALA A 135 -6.09 -3.90 16.64
CA ALA A 135 -6.74 -4.90 17.49
C ALA A 135 -5.72 -5.83 18.15
N GLU A 136 -4.65 -6.20 17.43
CA GLU A 136 -3.68 -7.20 17.84
C GLU A 136 -2.28 -6.87 17.33
N GLY A 137 -1.24 -7.14 18.15
CA GLY A 137 0.17 -6.98 17.79
C GLY A 137 0.71 -5.55 17.92
N ALA A 138 0.06 -4.68 18.70
CA ALA A 138 0.51 -3.30 18.93
C ALA A 138 1.88 -3.24 19.63
N ASP A 139 2.17 -4.20 20.51
CA ASP A 139 3.44 -4.41 21.22
C ASP A 139 4.63 -4.61 20.29
N ARG A 140 4.37 -4.99 19.04
CA ARG A 140 5.40 -5.23 18.04
C ARG A 140 5.92 -3.91 17.43
N LEU A 141 5.16 -2.83 17.48
CA LEU A 141 5.50 -1.53 16.89
C LEU A 141 6.24 -0.65 17.90
N THR A 142 7.31 0.02 17.47
CA THR A 142 8.22 0.75 18.39
C THR A 142 7.92 2.24 18.58
N GLY A 143 6.85 2.77 17.98
CA GLY A 143 6.58 4.22 17.92
C GLY A 143 7.48 4.98 16.92
N GLU A 144 8.51 4.33 16.38
CA GLU A 144 9.34 4.85 15.31
C GLU A 144 8.64 4.70 13.94
N ARG A 145 9.22 5.37 12.95
CA ARG A 145 8.84 5.20 11.54
C ARG A 145 9.23 3.80 11.10
N GLN A 146 8.25 3.01 10.66
CA GLN A 146 8.46 1.65 10.19
C GLN A 146 7.48 1.29 9.08
N ARG A 147 7.87 0.36 8.22
CA ARG A 147 6.96 -0.26 7.25
C ARG A 147 6.32 -1.48 7.91
N ALA A 148 5.00 -1.48 8.03
CA ALA A 148 4.27 -2.56 8.66
C ALA A 148 3.24 -3.16 7.70
N ARG A 149 3.11 -4.49 7.75
CA ARG A 149 2.07 -5.24 7.04
C ARG A 149 0.99 -5.64 8.03
N PHE A 150 -0.24 -5.42 7.63
CA PHE A 150 -1.44 -5.60 8.42
C PHE A 150 -2.43 -6.52 7.73
N LYS A 151 -3.20 -7.26 8.52
CA LYS A 151 -4.45 -7.90 8.09
C LYS A 151 -5.62 -7.05 8.54
N VAL A 152 -6.53 -6.71 7.64
CA VAL A 152 -7.72 -5.91 7.97
C VAL A 152 -8.83 -6.84 8.47
N LYS A 153 -9.40 -6.51 9.63
CA LYS A 153 -10.54 -7.18 10.27
C LYS A 153 -11.75 -6.25 10.34
N GLY A 154 -12.92 -6.82 10.63
CA GLY A 154 -14.17 -6.07 10.84
C GLY A 154 -14.87 -5.56 9.58
N TRP A 155 -14.15 -5.42 8.45
CA TRP A 155 -14.65 -4.77 7.24
C TRP A 155 -15.94 -5.34 6.63
N ARG A 156 -16.21 -6.66 6.80
CA ARG A 156 -17.43 -7.31 6.26
C ARG A 156 -18.70 -7.08 7.08
N ARG A 157 -18.58 -6.81 8.38
CA ARG A 157 -19.73 -6.87 9.31
C ARG A 157 -20.35 -5.50 9.60
N GLY A 158 -20.02 -4.49 8.80
CA GLY A 158 -20.39 -3.09 9.10
C GLY A 158 -19.78 -2.58 10.41
N GLN A 159 -18.78 -3.30 10.94
CA GLN A 159 -17.98 -2.87 12.08
C GLN A 159 -16.90 -1.91 11.60
N ASP A 160 -16.43 -1.05 12.49
CA ASP A 160 -15.25 -0.25 12.22
C ASP A 160 -14.06 -1.17 11.91
N PRO A 161 -13.34 -0.94 10.79
CA PRO A 161 -12.21 -1.76 10.43
C PRO A 161 -11.11 -1.60 11.47
N SER A 162 -10.49 -2.72 11.83
CA SER A 162 -9.29 -2.76 12.68
C SER A 162 -8.20 -3.57 12.01
N VAL A 163 -6.97 -3.40 12.49
CA VAL A 163 -5.81 -4.08 11.91
C VAL A 163 -5.14 -5.01 12.91
N GLU A 164 -4.65 -6.14 12.40
CA GLU A 164 -3.74 -7.06 13.08
C GLU A 164 -2.36 -6.91 12.42
N VAL A 165 -1.32 -6.69 13.22
CA VAL A 165 0.07 -6.60 12.71
C VAL A 165 0.57 -7.99 12.32
N LEU A 166 0.97 -8.15 11.05
CA LEU A 166 1.56 -9.39 10.52
C LEU A 166 3.08 -9.35 10.57
N THR A 167 3.70 -8.32 9.99
CA THR A 167 5.15 -8.15 9.89
C THR A 167 5.53 -6.68 10.03
N ILE A 168 6.78 -6.44 10.45
CA ILE A 168 7.36 -5.09 10.61
C ILE A 168 8.74 -5.12 9.98
N GLU A 169 9.03 -4.07 9.23
CA GLU A 169 10.30 -3.79 8.58
C GLU A 169 10.77 -2.40 9.05
N PRO A 170 12.03 -2.27 9.49
CA PRO A 170 12.59 -0.98 9.92
C PRO A 170 12.73 0.01 8.76
#